data_AF-V5H0L0-F1
#
_entry.id   AF-V5H0L0-F1
#
_cell.length_a   1.000
_cell.length_b   1.000
_cell.length_c   1.000
_cell.angle_alpha   90.00
_cell.angle_beta   90.00
_cell.angle_gamma   90.00
#
_symmetry.space_group_name_H-M   'P 1'
#
loop_
_entity.id
_entity.type
_entity.pdbx_description
1 polymer ?
#
loop_
_entity_poly.entity_id
_entity_poly.type
_entity_poly.pdbx_seq_one_letter_code
_entity_poly.pdbx_strand_id
1 'polypeptide(L)'
;MELAFFHLLIHALFKSLLFLCAGLVIHTFSGIQDIRYLGRFFRFSPLISGCIGLRRLSLFGFPFVGGFYSKDLILEFIYININNIFVIINC
;
A
#
# COMPACT_ATOMS: atom_id res chain seq x y z
N MET A 1 5.85 -8.43 19.41
CA MET A 1 5.06 -9.31 18.51
C MET A 1 3.80 -8.64 17.99
N GLU A 2 3.09 -7.89 18.83
CA GLU A 2 1.82 -7.21 18.45
C GLU A 2 1.97 -6.27 17.24
N LEU A 3 3.04 -5.48 17.17
CA LEU A 3 3.29 -4.56 16.05
C LEU A 3 3.52 -5.28 14.71
N ALA A 4 4.24 -6.41 14.73
CA ALA A 4 4.47 -7.22 13.54
C ALA A 4 3.18 -7.89 13.05
N PHE A 5 2.32 -8.35 13.97
CA PHE A 5 1.01 -8.89 13.64
C PHE A 5 0.08 -7.81 13.06
N PHE A 6 0.07 -6.62 13.66
CA PHE A 6 -0.67 -5.48 13.14
C PHE A 6 -0.22 -5.09 11.73
N HIS A 7 1.10 -5.02 11.50
CA HIS A 7 1.65 -4.75 10.17
C HIS A 7 1.26 -5.84 9.16
N LEU A 8 1.32 -7.11 9.55
CA LEU A 8 0.90 -8.22 8.70
C LEU A 8 -0.58 -8.12 8.31
N LEU A 9 -1.45 -7.80 9.26
CA LEU A 9 -2.90 -7.64 9.04
C LEU A 9 -3.19 -6.49 8.05
N ILE A 10 -2.60 -5.33 8.29
CA ILE A 10 -2.74 -4.15 7.43
C ILE A 10 -2.19 -4.43 6.02
N HIS A 11 -1.01 -5.04 5.94
CA HIS A 11 -0.40 -5.42 4.67
C HIS A 11 -1.28 -6.42 3.90
N ALA A 12 -1.84 -7.42 4.57
CA ALA A 12 -2.74 -8.40 3.96
C ALA A 12 -4.02 -7.73 3.41
N LEU A 13 -4.62 -6.80 4.17
CA LEU A 13 -5.82 -6.08 3.77
C LEU A 13 -5.58 -5.19 2.55
N PHE A 14 -4.50 -4.40 2.52
CA PHE A 14 -4.21 -3.55 1.37
C PHE A 14 -3.74 -4.35 0.15
N LYS A 15 -3.06 -5.48 0.36
CA LYS A 15 -2.65 -6.38 -0.72
C LYS A 15 -3.85 -7.09 -1.35
N SER A 16 -4.82 -7.54 -0.55
CA SER A 16 -6.07 -8.12 -1.08
C SER A 16 -6.90 -7.09 -1.83
N LEU A 17 -7.00 -5.85 -1.34
CA LEU A 17 -7.68 -4.75 -2.04
C LEU A 17 -7.05 -4.49 -3.43
N LEU A 18 -5.72 -4.45 -3.53
CA LEU A 18 -5.05 -4.28 -4.83
C LEU A 18 -5.40 -5.42 -5.79
N PHE A 19 -5.32 -6.67 -5.36
CA PHE A 19 -5.57 -7.80 -6.24
C PHE A 19 -7.04 -7.90 -6.65
N LEU A 20 -7.96 -7.54 -5.77
CA LEU A 20 -9.38 -7.47 -6.10
C LEU A 20 -9.65 -6.40 -7.17
N CYS A 21 -9.14 -5.18 -6.98
CA CYS A 21 -9.30 -4.11 -7.94
C CYS A 21 -8.61 -4.43 -9.27
N ALA A 22 -7.40 -4.98 -9.24
CA ALA A 22 -6.69 -5.40 -10.44
C ALA A 22 -7.42 -6.54 -11.17
N GLY A 23 -7.98 -7.51 -10.45
CA GLY A 23 -8.78 -8.59 -11.03
C GLY A 23 -10.01 -8.08 -11.74
N LEU A 24 -10.74 -7.14 -11.13
CA LEU A 24 -11.88 -6.48 -11.76
C LEU A 24 -11.47 -5.74 -13.04
N VAL A 25 -10.38 -4.98 -12.97
CA VAL A 25 -9.81 -4.26 -14.12
C VAL A 25 -9.49 -5.24 -15.26
N ILE A 26 -8.75 -6.31 -14.99
CA ILE A 26 -8.37 -7.31 -16.01
C ILE A 26 -9.61 -7.98 -16.62
N HIS A 27 -10.61 -8.30 -15.79
CA HIS A 27 -11.86 -8.88 -16.26
C HIS A 27 -12.63 -7.92 -17.18
N THR A 28 -12.69 -6.63 -16.83
CA THR A 28 -13.36 -5.61 -17.67
C THR A 28 -12.66 -5.37 -19.00
N PHE A 29 -11.35 -5.65 -19.10
CA PHE A 29 -10.57 -5.54 -20.34
C PHE A 29 -10.34 -6.90 -21.03
N SER A 30 -11.20 -7.89 -20.79
CA SER A 30 -11.13 -9.20 -21.45
C SER A 30 -9.76 -9.89 -21.34
N GLY A 31 -9.06 -9.71 -20.21
CA GLY A 31 -7.75 -10.32 -19.96
C GLY A 31 -6.54 -9.46 -20.34
N ILE A 32 -6.72 -8.25 -20.87
CA ILE A 32 -5.60 -7.34 -21.16
C ILE A 32 -5.05 -6.77 -19.84
N GLN A 33 -3.77 -7.01 -19.58
CA GLN A 33 -3.08 -6.57 -18.36
C GLN A 33 -2.11 -5.40 -18.59
N ASP A 34 -1.83 -5.08 -19.85
CA ASP A 34 -0.83 -4.07 -20.21
C ASP A 34 -1.34 -2.66 -19.94
N ILE A 35 -0.78 -2.02 -18.91
CA ILE A 35 -1.17 -0.72 -18.34
C ILE A 35 -1.34 0.41 -19.37
N ARG A 36 -0.65 0.31 -20.51
CA ARG A 36 -0.75 1.27 -21.62
C ARG A 36 -2.16 1.35 -22.20
N TYR A 37 -2.90 0.24 -22.17
CA TYR A 37 -4.28 0.15 -22.66
C TYR A 37 -5.33 0.47 -21.59
N LEU A 38 -4.94 0.57 -20.31
CA LEU A 38 -5.85 0.76 -19.17
C LEU A 38 -6.04 2.22 -18.75
N GLY A 39 -5.32 3.17 -19.37
CA GLY A 39 -5.31 4.57 -18.95
C GLY A 39 -6.69 5.26 -18.91
N ARG A 40 -7.63 4.85 -19.77
CA ARG A 40 -8.98 5.45 -19.80
C ARG A 40 -9.90 4.89 -18.72
N PHE A 41 -9.61 3.72 -18.18
CA PHE A 41 -10.43 3.04 -17.16
C PHE A 41 -10.54 3.83 -15.85
N PHE A 42 -9.45 4.47 -15.45
CA PHE A 42 -9.38 5.25 -14.22
C PHE A 42 -10.37 6.42 -14.21
N ARG A 43 -10.78 6.92 -15.39
CA ARG A 43 -11.84 7.94 -15.51
C ARG A 43 -13.24 7.34 -15.55
N PHE A 44 -13.39 6.13 -16.10
CA PHE A 44 -14.69 5.45 -16.18
C PHE A 44 -15.15 4.86 -14.84
N SER A 45 -14.21 4.42 -13.99
CA SER A 45 -14.52 3.79 -12.71
C SER A 45 -13.83 4.53 -11.54
N PRO A 46 -14.41 5.66 -11.08
CA PRO A 46 -13.79 6.47 -10.04
C PRO A 46 -13.63 5.71 -8.71
N LEU A 47 -14.53 4.75 -8.43
CA LEU A 47 -14.44 3.88 -7.25
C LEU A 47 -13.19 3.00 -7.28
N ILE A 48 -12.95 2.29 -8.39
CA ILE A 48 -11.80 1.39 -8.53
C ILE A 48 -10.50 2.19 -8.52
N SER A 49 -10.49 3.33 -9.23
CA SER A 49 -9.38 4.28 -9.20
C SER A 49 -9.08 4.78 -7.77
N GLY A 50 -10.13 5.12 -7.01
CA GLY A 50 -10.02 5.50 -5.60
C GLY A 50 -9.44 4.39 -4.73
N CYS A 51 -9.93 3.16 -4.84
CA CYS A 51 -9.43 2.01 -4.08
C CYS A 51 -7.96 1.69 -4.40
N ILE A 52 -7.57 1.71 -5.69
CA ILE A 52 -6.17 1.55 -6.11
C ILE A 52 -5.31 2.69 -5.54
N GLY A 53 -5.83 3.92 -5.55
CA GLY A 53 -5.21 5.10 -4.94
C GLY A 53 -4.99 4.95 -3.43
N LEU A 54 -6.01 4.54 -2.68
CA LEU A 54 -5.95 4.29 -1.23
C LEU A 54 -4.88 3.25 -0.88
N ARG A 55 -4.82 2.15 -1.63
CA ARG A 55 -3.75 1.17 -1.45
C ARG A 55 -2.37 1.77 -1.72
N ARG A 56 -2.22 2.61 -2.77
CA ARG A 56 -0.93 3.23 -3.10
C ARG A 56 -0.48 4.19 -2.01
N LEU A 57 -1.40 4.96 -1.44
CA LEU A 57 -1.14 5.83 -0.28
C LEU A 57 -0.71 5.03 0.95
N SER A 58 -1.36 3.89 1.21
CA SER A 58 -0.95 2.98 2.29
C SER A 58 0.46 2.42 2.09
N LEU A 59 0.85 2.12 0.84
CA LEU A 59 2.19 1.62 0.53
C LEU A 59 3.28 2.66 0.83
N PHE A 60 3.04 3.92 0.48
CA PHE A 60 3.96 5.02 0.76
C PHE A 60 3.95 5.46 2.24
N GLY A 61 3.02 4.95 3.05
CA GLY A 61 2.88 5.38 4.44
C GLY A 61 2.30 6.79 4.55
N PHE A 62 1.29 7.15 3.76
CA PHE A 62 0.64 8.44 3.87
C PHE A 62 -0.05 8.60 5.25
N PRO A 63 0.04 9.77 5.92
CA PRO A 63 -0.55 9.99 7.24
C PRO A 63 -2.05 9.67 7.26
N PHE A 64 -2.54 9.19 8.41
CA PHE A 64 -3.93 8.76 8.65
C PHE A 64 -4.38 7.45 7.96
N VAL A 65 -3.49 6.77 7.24
CA VAL A 65 -3.78 5.43 6.68
C VAL A 65 -3.17 4.35 7.57
N GLY A 66 -3.86 3.21 7.73
CA GLY A 66 -3.35 2.07 8.54
C GLY A 66 -1.91 1.65 8.23
N GLY A 67 -1.47 1.80 6.98
CA GLY A 67 -0.09 1.55 6.55
C GLY A 67 0.94 2.43 7.26
N PHE A 68 0.64 3.71 7.45
CA PHE A 68 1.47 4.67 8.18
C PHE A 68 1.66 4.24 9.64
N TYR A 69 0.57 4.01 10.37
CA TYR A 69 0.64 3.60 11.78
C TYR A 69 1.49 2.34 11.97
N SER A 70 1.42 1.38 11.05
CA SER A 70 2.25 0.18 11.16
C SER A 70 3.73 0.44 10.85
N LYS A 71 4.03 1.21 9.79
CA LYS A 71 5.40 1.39 9.28
C LYS A 71 6.19 2.39 10.12
N ASP A 72 5.56 3.50 10.51
CA ASP A 72 6.22 4.54 11.32
C ASP A 72 6.59 4.00 12.69
N LEU A 73 5.67 3.28 13.36
CA LEU A 73 5.97 2.66 14.64
C LEU A 73 7.08 1.59 14.55
N ILE A 74 7.15 0.85 13.44
CA ILE A 74 8.26 -0.10 13.21
C ILE A 74 9.58 0.66 13.06
N LEU A 75 9.59 1.74 12.27
CA LEU A 75 10.76 2.60 12.10
C LEU A 75 11.20 3.21 13.42
N GLU A 76 10.28 3.75 14.21
CA GLU A 76 10.55 4.33 15.53
C GLU A 76 11.16 3.30 16.49
N PHE A 77 10.62 2.08 16.52
CA PHE A 77 11.17 1.00 17.34
C PHE A 77 12.59 0.62 16.92
N ILE A 78 12.88 0.62 15.62
CA ILE A 78 14.24 0.40 15.08
C ILE A 78 15.17 1.52 15.53
N TYR A 79 14.74 2.78 15.45
CA TYR A 79 15.53 3.95 15.86
C TYR A 79 15.86 3.97 17.35
N ILE A 80 14.94 3.54 18.22
CA ILE A 80 15.14 3.56 19.68
C ILE A 80 16.05 2.40 20.13
N ASN A 81 15.91 1.21 19.54
CA ASN A 81 16.67 0.03 19.98
C ASN A 81 18.09 -0.04 19.42
N ILE A 82 18.34 0.56 18.25
CA ILE A 82 19.65 0.58 17.63
C ILE A 82 20.29 1.93 17.97
N ASN A 83 21.33 1.92 18.80
CA ASN A 83 22.17 3.07 19.19
C ASN A 83 22.99 3.67 18.01
N ASN A 84 22.45 3.72 16.79
CA ASN A 84 23.21 4.09 15.61
C ASN A 84 22.68 5.35 14.95
N ILE A 85 23.42 6.44 15.20
CA ILE A 85 23.62 7.60 14.31
C ILE A 85 23.70 7.20 12.81
N PHE A 86 24.17 5.98 12.49
CA PHE A 86 24.28 5.47 11.13
C PHE A 86 22.94 5.23 10.40
N VAL A 87 21.84 4.95 11.12
CA VAL A 87 20.50 4.79 10.50
C VAL A 87 19.92 6.16 10.16
N ILE A 88 20.16 7.18 11.01
CA ILE A 88 19.68 8.55 10.81
C ILE A 88 20.39 9.23 9.61
N ILE A 89 21.65 8.91 9.35
CA ILE A 89 22.44 9.49 8.24
C ILE A 89 22.14 8.81 6.88
N ASN A 90 21.67 7.56 6.87
CA ASN A 90 21.43 6.79 5.65
C ASN A 90 19.94 6.60 5.28
N CYS A 91 19.02 7.17 6.06
CA CYS A 91 17.60 7.24 5.71
C CYS A 91 17.29 8.47 4.84
#